data_AF-A0A662BDT8-F1
#
_entry.id   AF-A0A662BDT8-F1
#
_cell.length_a   1.000
_cell.length_b   1.000
_cell.length_c   1.000
_cell.angle_alpha   90.00
_cell.angle_beta   90.00
_cell.angle_gamma   90.00
#
_symmetry.space_group_name_H-M   'P 1'
#
loop_
_entity.id
_entity.type
_entity.pdbx_description
1 polymer ?
#
loop_
_entity_poly.entity_id
_entity_poly.type
_entity_poly.pdbx_seq_one_letter_code
_entity_poly.pdbx_strand_id
1 'polypeptide(L)'
;MIFLFIIFSSNTNGESGLSFHDKSLITIPPSVKDTIVEDTIKLPYPFRDDSNPYSQETQSSPLYMPNPSNIETEVEYDPVTGEYIITRKIGGFNYRNPSSMTLKEYRNQSRKNSISNYWSQQQKANGGSQGESFLNKYLNPKLNVNIKGFDKIFGSNVIDIKPQGSAELIFGINISKIENPTLPIKLQRSTTFDFDMKIQMGVTGNIGDKMKVGINYNTEATFDFENQTTLSYTGDEDELIQSIEAGNVSLPLTGTLITGSQSLFGVKTALQFGKLRVTSVFSQQKSESSVIEVEGGAQVSDFEFRVDEYESNRHFFLAHYFKDNYDRALQNLPVINTGVNITRVEVWVTNKSGNFDDSRNIIGFMDLAENQANIYAEGLIHQNPSSVINPYNDLNNLYDLMNTSYLGIRDINQITSTLAPLAESDNFVPIIDYAKVENARLLTSSEYEINNKLGYISIIAPLNDDEVLAVAYEYTISGRVYTVGEFSNSGVNAPATLILKMLKGPALLPQIPSWDLMMKNVYSIGSYRINNEDFILDI
;
A
#
# COMPACT_ATOMS: atom_id res chain seq x y z
N MET A 1 -6.07 25.91 33.76
CA MET A 1 -5.62 25.42 32.45
C MET A 1 -5.89 26.53 31.44
N ILE A 2 -4.88 27.35 31.12
CA ILE A 2 -5.02 28.47 30.19
C ILE A 2 -4.72 27.93 28.80
N PHE A 3 -5.75 27.78 27.98
CA PHE A 3 -5.61 27.45 26.55
C PHE A 3 -5.25 28.73 25.80
N LEU A 4 -4.07 28.74 25.16
CA LEU A 4 -3.68 29.78 24.22
C LEU A 4 -4.22 29.39 22.83
N PHE A 5 -5.34 29.98 22.43
CA PHE A 5 -5.84 29.88 21.06
C PHE A 5 -5.00 30.78 20.15
N ILE A 6 -4.29 30.19 19.19
CA ILE A 6 -3.73 30.93 18.06
C ILE A 6 -4.76 30.84 16.92
N ILE A 7 -5.45 31.96 16.67
CA ILE A 7 -6.39 32.09 15.55
C ILE A 7 -5.58 32.52 14.32
N PHE A 8 -5.44 31.64 13.33
CA PHE A 8 -5.01 32.04 11.99
C PHE A 8 -6.23 32.48 11.19
N SER A 9 -6.26 33.77 10.84
CA SER A 9 -7.23 34.34 9.89
C SER A 9 -6.77 34.03 8.46
N SER A 10 -7.50 33.15 7.77
CA SER A 10 -7.30 32.87 6.35
C SER A 10 -8.12 33.83 5.49
N ASN A 11 -7.48 34.83 4.89
CA ASN A 11 -8.07 35.54 3.75
C ASN A 11 -7.70 34.80 2.46
N THR A 12 -8.60 33.92 2.03
CA THR A 12 -8.55 33.24 0.74
C THR A 12 -8.94 34.22 -0.36
N ASN A 13 -8.04 34.47 -1.31
CA ASN A 13 -8.33 34.64 -2.74
C ASN A 13 -7.02 34.91 -3.49
N GLY A 14 -6.51 33.91 -4.19
CA GLY A 14 -5.28 34.04 -4.98
C GLY A 14 -5.13 32.88 -5.95
N GLU A 15 -5.74 33.00 -7.13
CA GLU A 15 -5.41 32.16 -8.28
C GLU A 15 -3.93 32.33 -8.63
N SER A 16 -3.14 31.27 -8.44
CA SER A 16 -1.73 31.23 -8.85
C SER A 16 -1.57 30.33 -10.07
N GLY A 17 -1.62 30.95 -11.25
CA GLY A 17 -1.05 30.40 -12.47
C GLY A 17 0.47 30.64 -12.50
N LEU A 18 1.25 29.57 -12.65
CA LEU A 18 2.67 29.66 -12.99
C LEU A 18 2.78 30.05 -14.47
N SER A 19 3.45 31.16 -14.76
CA SER A 19 3.82 31.58 -16.10
C SER A 19 5.30 31.32 -16.30
N PHE A 20 5.63 30.60 -17.36
CA PHE A 20 6.98 30.32 -17.85
C PHE A 20 7.80 31.61 -17.97
N HIS A 21 9.09 31.52 -17.65
CA HIS A 21 10.09 32.54 -17.93
C HIS A 21 10.25 32.68 -19.44
N ASP A 22 9.56 33.65 -20.01
CA ASP A 22 10.01 34.26 -21.24
C ASP A 22 10.95 35.39 -20.85
N LYS A 23 12.22 35.30 -21.24
CA LYS A 23 13.15 36.45 -21.17
C LYS A 23 12.79 37.37 -22.33
N SER A 24 11.59 37.97 -22.31
CA SER A 24 11.33 39.15 -23.10
C SER A 24 12.24 40.24 -22.55
N LEU A 25 13.18 40.68 -23.38
CA LEU A 25 14.08 41.79 -23.11
C LEU A 25 13.25 42.98 -22.62
N ILE A 26 13.32 43.27 -21.32
CA ILE A 26 12.87 44.55 -20.80
C ILE A 26 13.72 45.59 -21.52
N THR A 27 13.10 46.48 -22.29
CA THR A 27 13.79 47.61 -22.91
C THR A 27 14.23 48.55 -21.81
N ILE A 28 15.44 48.34 -21.32
CA ILE A 28 16.05 49.20 -20.32
C ILE A 28 16.34 50.54 -21.00
N PRO A 29 15.89 51.69 -20.47
CA PRO A 29 16.35 52.98 -20.97
C PRO A 29 17.88 53.02 -20.91
N PRO A 30 18.57 53.58 -21.93
CA PRO A 30 20.02 53.66 -21.93
C PRO A 30 20.48 54.42 -20.67
N SER A 31 21.47 53.86 -19.96
CA SER A 31 22.12 54.55 -18.87
C SER A 31 22.67 55.88 -19.39
N VAL A 32 22.22 57.00 -18.83
CA VAL A 32 22.84 58.30 -19.10
C VAL A 32 24.29 58.19 -18.63
N LYS A 33 25.25 58.33 -19.56
CA LYS A 33 26.67 58.46 -19.22
C LYS A 33 26.82 59.76 -18.45
N ASP A 34 26.83 59.67 -17.13
CA ASP A 34 27.33 60.72 -16.28
C ASP A 34 28.84 60.88 -16.52
N THR A 35 29.35 62.08 -16.32
CA THR A 35 30.68 62.53 -16.75
C THR A 35 31.76 61.64 -16.14
N ILE A 36 32.36 60.78 -16.98
CA ILE A 36 33.46 59.87 -16.60
C ILE A 36 34.71 60.66 -16.22
N VAL A 37 34.94 60.82 -14.93
CA VAL A 37 36.28 60.77 -14.35
C VAL A 37 36.38 59.37 -13.75
N GLU A 38 37.15 58.47 -14.39
CA GLU A 38 37.47 57.18 -13.76
C GLU A 38 38.30 57.47 -12.50
N ASP A 39 37.71 57.20 -11.34
CA ASP A 39 38.40 57.30 -10.05
C ASP A 39 39.56 56.31 -10.04
N THR A 40 40.76 56.79 -9.73
CA THR A 40 42.02 56.02 -9.87
C THR A 40 42.18 54.98 -8.76
N ILE A 41 41.23 54.92 -7.81
CA ILE A 41 41.25 54.04 -6.64
C ILE A 41 40.17 52.96 -6.77
N LYS A 42 40.58 51.70 -6.98
CA LYS A 42 39.66 50.55 -6.90
C LYS A 42 39.35 50.24 -5.44
N LEU A 43 38.12 50.53 -5.02
CA LEU A 43 37.64 50.15 -3.68
C LEU A 43 37.63 48.61 -3.53
N PRO A 44 38.15 48.06 -2.40
CA PRO A 44 38.03 46.64 -2.09
C PRO A 44 36.57 46.14 -2.08
N TYR A 45 35.64 47.03 -1.70
CA TYR A 45 34.20 46.80 -1.73
C TYR A 45 33.53 47.92 -2.55
N PRO A 46 33.37 47.75 -3.88
CA PRO A 46 32.75 48.78 -4.70
C PRO A 46 31.25 48.85 -4.45
N PHE A 47 30.72 50.07 -4.31
CA PHE A 47 29.29 50.30 -4.38
C PHE A 47 28.83 50.09 -5.82
N ARG A 48 27.80 49.29 -6.02
CA ARG A 48 27.16 49.13 -7.33
C ARG A 48 25.88 49.95 -7.31
N ASP A 49 25.79 50.93 -8.20
CA ASP A 49 24.53 51.65 -8.40
C ASP A 49 23.53 50.71 -9.07
N ASP A 50 22.45 50.41 -8.36
CA ASP A 50 21.36 49.62 -8.91
C ASP A 50 20.39 50.55 -9.65
N SER A 51 20.65 50.71 -10.95
CA SER A 51 19.82 51.47 -11.87
C SER A 51 18.54 50.76 -12.27
N ASN A 52 18.33 49.51 -11.84
CA ASN A 52 17.12 48.77 -12.14
C ASN A 52 15.98 49.25 -11.20
N PRO A 53 14.89 49.78 -11.78
CA PRO A 53 13.77 50.29 -10.98
C PRO A 53 12.91 49.16 -10.38
N TYR A 54 13.03 47.94 -10.91
CA TYR A 54 12.31 46.74 -10.48
C TYR A 54 13.06 45.91 -9.44
N SER A 55 14.38 46.07 -9.34
CA SER A 55 15.17 45.41 -8.31
C SER A 55 15.03 46.11 -6.97
N GLN A 56 14.97 45.29 -5.93
CA GLN A 56 15.06 45.70 -4.54
C GLN A 56 16.39 45.23 -3.93
N GLU A 57 17.47 45.17 -4.71
CA GLU A 57 18.79 44.92 -4.14
C GLU A 57 19.29 46.18 -3.43
N THR A 58 18.61 46.56 -2.35
CA THR A 58 19.31 47.19 -1.24
C THR A 58 20.33 46.17 -0.78
N GLN A 59 21.61 46.41 -1.03
CA GLN A 59 22.70 45.62 -0.45
C GLN A 59 22.54 45.65 1.08
N SER A 60 21.80 44.68 1.64
CA SER A 60 21.53 44.60 3.07
C SER A 60 22.67 43.82 3.73
N SER A 61 23.86 44.41 3.66
CA SER A 61 25.00 43.98 4.46
C SER A 61 25.31 45.08 5.46
N PRO A 62 25.69 44.74 6.72
CA PRO A 62 26.21 45.73 7.66
C PRO A 62 27.44 46.50 7.14
N LEU A 63 28.12 45.99 6.11
CA LEU A 63 29.24 46.65 5.43
C LEU A 63 28.82 47.79 4.49
N TYR A 64 27.55 47.83 4.05
CA TYR A 64 27.03 48.87 3.17
C TYR A 64 26.03 49.75 3.92
N MET A 65 26.07 51.07 3.67
CA MET A 65 25.13 51.99 4.30
C MET A 65 23.71 51.76 3.75
N PRO A 66 22.67 51.78 4.60
CA PRO A 66 21.30 51.70 4.14
C PRO A 66 20.96 52.93 3.28
N ASN A 67 20.02 52.76 2.35
CA ASN A 67 19.48 53.88 1.60
C ASN A 67 18.88 54.93 2.56
N PRO A 68 19.08 56.23 2.30
CA PRO A 68 18.57 57.27 3.17
C PRO A 68 17.03 57.27 3.17
N SER A 69 16.44 57.57 4.32
CA SER A 69 14.99 57.45 4.55
C SER A 69 14.14 58.45 3.75
N ASN A 70 14.77 59.41 3.08
CA ASN A 70 14.11 60.43 2.25
C ASN A 70 13.87 59.98 0.79
N ILE A 71 14.22 58.73 0.44
CA ILE A 71 13.87 58.14 -0.85
C ILE A 71 12.52 57.43 -0.70
N GLU A 72 11.49 57.96 -1.35
CA GLU A 72 10.14 57.40 -1.36
C GLU A 72 9.88 56.71 -2.71
N THR A 73 9.25 55.53 -2.68
CA THR A 73 8.80 54.84 -3.89
C THR A 73 7.29 54.92 -3.98
N GLU A 74 6.80 55.61 -5.01
CA GLU A 74 5.38 55.78 -5.30
C GLU A 74 5.00 54.90 -6.49
N VAL A 75 3.84 54.26 -6.41
CA VAL A 75 3.29 53.43 -7.49
C VAL A 75 1.94 53.98 -7.88
N GLU A 76 1.81 54.44 -9.12
CA GLU A 76 0.59 55.00 -9.68
C GLU A 76 0.06 54.10 -10.80
N TYR A 77 -1.26 53.88 -10.84
CA TYR A 77 -1.89 53.11 -11.91
C TYR A 77 -2.35 54.05 -13.01
N ASP A 78 -1.89 53.82 -14.25
CA ASP A 78 -2.35 54.54 -15.43
C ASP A 78 -3.57 53.81 -16.05
N PRO A 79 -4.79 54.37 -15.97
CA PRO A 79 -5.99 53.73 -16.48
C PRO A 79 -6.08 53.67 -18.01
N VAL A 80 -5.24 54.42 -18.75
CA VAL A 80 -5.26 54.44 -20.22
C VAL A 80 -4.39 53.32 -20.78
N THR A 81 -3.20 53.13 -20.21
CA THR A 81 -2.24 52.09 -20.64
C THR A 81 -2.44 50.76 -19.90
N GLY A 82 -3.10 50.78 -18.73
CA GLY A 82 -3.28 49.61 -17.88
C GLY A 82 -2.00 49.19 -17.15
N GLU A 83 -0.99 50.07 -17.12
CA GLU A 83 0.32 49.83 -16.53
C GLU A 83 0.45 50.51 -15.16
N TYR A 84 1.30 49.95 -14.31
CA TYR A 84 1.68 50.52 -13.02
C TYR A 84 3.02 51.24 -13.18
N ILE A 85 3.01 52.56 -12.99
CA ILE A 85 4.19 53.42 -13.07
C ILE A 85 4.82 53.53 -11.69
N ILE A 86 6.05 53.02 -11.54
CA ILE A 86 6.86 53.20 -10.33
C ILE A 86 7.73 54.44 -10.48
N THR A 87 7.66 55.34 -9.49
CA THR A 87 8.50 56.53 -9.41
C THR A 87 9.26 56.55 -8.09
N ARG A 88 10.58 56.80 -8.13
CA ARG A 88 11.42 57.00 -6.92
C ARG A 88 11.68 58.49 -6.74
N LYS A 89 11.17 59.09 -5.66
CA LYS A 89 11.25 60.52 -5.37
C LYS A 89 12.19 60.79 -4.19
N ILE A 90 12.95 61.88 -4.27
CA ILE A 90 13.62 62.51 -3.13
C ILE A 90 12.99 63.89 -2.95
N GLY A 91 12.13 64.03 -1.94
CA GLY A 91 11.29 65.22 -1.80
C GLY A 91 10.40 65.41 -3.03
N GLY A 92 10.58 66.54 -3.75
CA GLY A 92 9.81 66.87 -4.96
C GLY A 92 10.46 66.46 -6.29
N PHE A 93 11.66 65.86 -6.27
CA PHE A 93 12.39 65.52 -7.48
C PHE A 93 12.43 64.01 -7.72
N ASN A 94 12.20 63.60 -8.97
CA ASN A 94 12.37 62.22 -9.38
C ASN A 94 13.87 61.90 -9.39
N TYR A 95 14.30 61.06 -8.45
CA TYR A 95 15.69 60.64 -8.30
C TYR A 95 16.14 59.72 -9.45
N ARG A 96 15.20 58.98 -10.05
CA ARG A 96 15.43 58.14 -11.24
C ARG A 96 14.24 58.23 -12.20
N ASN A 97 14.46 57.79 -13.45
CA ASN A 97 13.40 57.69 -14.45
C ASN A 97 12.27 56.76 -13.98
N PRO A 98 10.99 57.14 -14.16
CA PRO A 98 9.87 56.26 -13.90
C PRO A 98 9.92 54.99 -14.76
N SER A 99 9.38 53.90 -14.24
CA SER A 99 9.35 52.61 -14.94
C SER A 99 7.94 52.02 -14.87
N SER A 100 7.42 51.52 -15.99
CA SER A 100 6.08 50.95 -16.05
C SER A 100 6.10 49.42 -16.13
N MET A 101 5.15 48.78 -15.46
CA MET A 101 4.96 47.33 -15.55
C MET A 101 3.50 46.97 -15.76
N THR A 102 3.27 45.82 -16.39
CA THR A 102 1.92 45.29 -16.55
C THR A 102 1.35 44.81 -15.21
N LEU A 103 0.02 44.70 -15.09
CA LEU A 103 -0.65 44.17 -13.89
C LEU A 103 -0.11 42.78 -13.47
N LYS A 104 0.19 41.91 -14.44
CA LYS A 104 0.70 40.56 -14.18
C LYS A 104 2.11 40.60 -13.57
N GLU A 105 2.96 41.48 -14.09
CA GLU A 105 4.32 41.70 -13.56
C GLU A 105 4.27 42.32 -12.16
N TYR A 106 3.39 43.30 -11.94
CA TYR A 106 3.19 43.91 -10.62
C TYR A 106 2.75 42.91 -9.57
N ARG A 107 1.75 42.08 -9.87
CA ARG A 107 1.29 41.04 -8.94
C ARG A 107 2.40 40.05 -8.61
N ASN A 108 3.18 39.64 -9.60
CA ASN A 108 4.31 38.72 -9.39
C ASN A 108 5.41 39.35 -8.52
N GLN A 109 5.73 40.62 -8.76
CA GLN A 109 6.76 41.34 -8.01
C GLN A 109 6.32 41.62 -6.57
N SER A 110 5.09 42.10 -6.37
CA SER A 110 4.51 42.33 -5.04
C SER A 110 4.48 41.05 -4.19
N ARG A 111 4.15 39.91 -4.79
CA ARG A 111 4.19 38.59 -4.13
C ARG A 111 5.60 38.21 -3.70
N LYS A 112 6.60 38.35 -4.58
CA LYS A 112 8.02 38.09 -4.26
C LYS A 112 8.49 38.97 -3.09
N ASN A 113 8.17 40.26 -3.14
CA ASN A 113 8.55 41.23 -2.10
C ASN A 113 7.92 40.88 -0.75
N SER A 114 6.64 40.48 -0.74
CA SER A 114 5.93 40.10 0.48
C SER A 114 6.56 38.86 1.15
N ILE A 115 6.94 37.85 0.36
CA ILE A 115 7.61 36.64 0.85
C ILE A 115 9.00 36.99 1.40
N SER A 116 9.80 37.78 0.68
CA SER A 116 11.15 38.18 1.12
C SER A 116 11.10 39.00 2.41
N ASN A 117 10.19 39.97 2.51
CA ASN A 117 10.01 40.80 3.71
C ASN A 117 9.58 39.97 4.93
N TYR A 118 8.68 38.99 4.73
CA TYR A 118 8.29 38.05 5.79
C TYR A 118 9.51 37.28 6.33
N TRP A 119 10.34 36.71 5.45
CA TRP A 119 11.54 35.98 5.86
C TRP A 119 12.59 36.88 6.51
N SER A 120 12.78 38.11 6.01
CA SER A 120 13.68 39.10 6.63
C SER A 120 13.23 39.47 8.05
N GLN A 121 11.92 39.65 8.27
CA GLN A 121 11.37 39.92 9.60
C GLN A 121 11.55 38.72 10.54
N GLN A 122 11.30 37.50 10.07
CA GLN A 122 11.53 36.28 10.86
C GLN A 122 13.00 36.11 11.25
N GLN A 123 13.94 36.39 10.33
CA GLN A 123 15.37 36.39 10.63
C GLN A 123 15.76 37.48 11.63
N LYS A 124 15.19 38.68 11.54
CA LYS A 124 15.44 39.76 12.53
C LYS A 124 14.86 39.43 13.91
N ALA A 125 13.71 38.75 13.95
CA ALA A 125 13.07 38.30 15.19
C ALA A 125 13.85 37.15 15.86
N ASN A 126 14.50 36.28 15.06
CA ASN A 126 15.19 35.09 15.55
C ASN A 126 16.73 35.20 15.59
N GLY A 127 17.33 36.20 14.92
CA GLY A 127 18.77 36.27 14.64
C GLY A 127 19.52 37.43 15.30
N GLY A 128 18.93 38.10 16.31
CA GLY A 128 19.62 39.11 17.11
C GLY A 128 20.52 38.48 18.16
N SER A 129 21.82 38.39 17.87
CA SER A 129 22.90 37.96 18.77
C SER A 129 23.07 38.89 19.98
N GLN A 130 22.31 38.63 21.05
CA GLN A 130 22.74 38.75 22.45
C GLN A 130 22.32 37.45 23.16
N GLY A 131 23.23 36.48 23.11
CA GLY A 131 22.99 35.09 23.48
C GLY A 131 23.11 34.80 24.97
N GLU A 132 22.21 35.31 25.80
CA GLU A 132 21.91 34.70 27.10
C GLU A 132 20.40 34.81 27.44
N SER A 133 19.78 33.66 27.78
CA SER A 133 18.54 33.55 28.58
C SER A 133 17.15 33.56 27.92
N PHE A 134 16.96 33.04 26.69
CA PHE A 134 15.60 32.67 26.20
C PHE A 134 15.39 31.15 26.07
N LEU A 135 16.28 30.46 25.34
CA LEU A 135 16.20 28.99 25.19
C LEU A 135 16.41 28.26 26.52
N ASN A 136 17.32 28.72 27.38
CA ASN A 136 17.60 28.08 28.68
C ASN A 136 16.43 28.22 29.68
N LYS A 137 15.58 29.24 29.52
CA LYS A 137 14.41 29.48 30.39
C LYS A 137 13.20 28.62 30.00
N TYR A 138 13.07 28.27 28.71
CA TYR A 138 11.97 27.43 28.21
C TYR A 138 12.30 25.94 28.14
N LEU A 139 13.58 25.59 27.92
CA LEU A 139 13.99 24.20 27.82
C LEU A 139 14.20 23.54 29.20
N ASN A 140 14.45 24.31 30.27
CA ASN A 140 14.59 23.81 31.65
C ASN A 140 14.01 24.81 32.69
N PRO A 141 12.67 25.01 32.75
CA PRO A 141 12.07 25.96 33.68
C PRO A 141 12.12 25.43 35.13
N LYS A 142 13.08 25.89 35.92
CA LYS A 142 13.03 25.75 37.39
C LYS A 142 12.08 26.82 37.95
N LEU A 143 10.82 26.45 38.15
CA LEU A 143 9.80 27.34 38.71
C LEU A 143 9.74 27.14 40.23
N ASN A 144 9.83 28.23 40.98
CA ASN A 144 9.61 28.22 42.42
C ASN A 144 8.20 28.76 42.68
N VAL A 145 7.31 27.90 43.16
CA VAL A 145 5.89 28.22 43.32
C VAL A 145 5.67 28.89 44.69
N ASN A 146 5.32 30.17 44.69
CA ASN A 146 5.07 30.93 45.93
C ASN A 146 3.59 30.89 46.35
N ILE A 147 3.04 29.68 46.51
CA ILE A 147 1.67 29.45 46.98
C ILE A 147 1.73 28.93 48.42
N LYS A 148 1.03 29.60 49.35
CA LYS A 148 0.97 29.17 50.76
C LYS A 148 0.31 27.78 50.85
N GLY A 149 1.03 26.80 51.40
CA GLY A 149 0.54 25.42 51.58
C GLY A 149 0.87 24.44 50.44
N PHE A 150 1.63 24.87 49.42
CA PHE A 150 2.12 23.98 48.36
C PHE A 150 3.17 22.97 48.88
N ASP A 151 4.09 23.46 49.70
CA ASP A 151 5.06 22.71 50.49
C ASP A 151 4.42 21.60 51.34
N LYS A 152 3.25 21.85 51.93
CA LYS A 152 2.55 20.85 52.76
C LYS A 152 2.06 19.62 52.00
N ILE A 153 1.78 19.76 50.70
CA ILE A 153 1.23 18.67 49.87
C ILE A 153 2.34 18.02 49.03
N PHE A 154 3.32 18.81 48.57
CA PHE A 154 4.36 18.37 47.64
C PHE A 154 5.78 18.26 48.25
N GLY A 155 5.95 18.60 49.53
CA GLY A 155 7.23 18.57 50.25
C GLY A 155 8.13 19.77 49.98
N SER A 156 8.20 20.21 48.72
CA SER A 156 9.03 21.32 48.25
C SER A 156 8.33 22.15 47.18
N ASN A 157 8.70 23.43 47.06
CA ASN A 157 8.13 24.36 46.08
C ASN A 157 8.84 24.34 44.71
N VAL A 158 9.83 23.44 44.55
CA VAL A 158 10.63 23.33 43.33
C VAL A 158 9.93 22.45 42.31
N ILE A 159 9.74 22.97 41.11
CA ILE A 159 9.30 22.20 39.95
C ILE A 159 10.48 22.08 38.98
N ASP A 160 10.91 20.85 38.71
CA ASP A 160 11.95 20.52 37.73
C ASP A 160 11.33 19.66 36.63
N ILE A 161 11.13 20.23 35.44
CA ILE A 161 10.58 19.54 34.27
C ILE A 161 11.64 19.53 33.17
N LYS A 162 11.97 18.34 32.66
CA LYS A 162 12.98 18.11 31.63
C LYS A 162 12.33 17.46 30.41
N PRO A 163 11.88 18.26 29.43
CA PRO A 163 11.47 17.74 28.12
C PRO A 163 12.71 17.36 27.30
N GLN A 164 12.61 16.26 26.57
CA GLN A 164 13.66 15.69 25.71
C GLN A 164 12.99 15.15 24.43
N GLY A 165 13.72 15.18 23.32
CA GLY A 165 13.25 14.63 22.05
C GLY A 165 13.21 15.66 20.93
N SER A 166 12.42 15.37 19.90
CA SER A 166 12.28 16.17 18.69
C SER A 166 10.82 16.27 18.25
N ALA A 167 10.45 17.39 17.66
CA ALA A 167 9.19 17.57 16.98
C ALA A 167 9.46 18.13 15.58
N GLU A 168 9.03 17.42 14.56
CA GLU A 168 9.08 17.84 13.17
C GLU A 168 7.64 18.06 12.67
N LEU A 169 7.44 19.19 12.01
CA LEU A 169 6.17 19.58 11.41
C LEU A 169 6.43 19.85 9.93
N ILE A 170 5.84 19.04 9.06
CA ILE A 170 5.99 19.16 7.62
C ILE A 170 4.69 19.74 7.06
N PHE A 171 4.83 20.84 6.33
CA PHE A 171 3.71 21.49 5.65
C PHE A 171 3.96 21.42 4.15
N GLY A 172 3.04 20.80 3.42
CA GLY A 172 3.09 20.62 1.97
C GLY A 172 1.83 21.10 1.29
N ILE A 173 1.93 21.43 0.00
CA ILE A 173 0.76 21.59 -0.87
C ILE A 173 1.00 20.69 -2.06
N ASN A 174 0.21 19.63 -2.19
CA ASN A 174 0.27 18.71 -3.31
C ASN A 174 -0.77 19.12 -4.35
N ILE A 175 -0.31 19.49 -5.55
CA ILE A 175 -1.17 19.80 -6.69
C ILE A 175 -1.02 18.69 -7.72
N SER A 176 -2.03 17.85 -7.84
CA SER A 176 -2.09 16.80 -8.86
C SER A 176 -3.01 17.24 -10.00
N LYS A 177 -2.58 16.98 -11.24
CA LYS A 177 -3.38 17.19 -12.44
C LYS A 177 -3.45 15.87 -13.21
N ILE A 178 -4.66 15.36 -13.41
CA ILE A 178 -4.93 14.16 -14.20
C ILE A 178 -5.62 14.59 -15.49
N GLU A 179 -4.97 14.36 -16.62
CA GLU A 179 -5.49 14.71 -17.95
C GLU A 179 -6.40 13.60 -18.49
N ASN A 180 -7.37 13.18 -17.67
CA ASN A 180 -8.38 12.23 -18.09
C ASN A 180 -9.63 12.99 -18.60
N PRO A 181 -9.96 12.91 -19.89
CA PRO A 181 -11.12 13.59 -20.46
C PRO A 181 -12.46 13.03 -19.96
N THR A 182 -12.48 11.83 -19.36
CA THR A 182 -13.70 11.28 -18.74
C THR A 182 -14.02 11.95 -17.40
N LEU A 183 -13.05 12.63 -16.78
CA LEU A 183 -13.27 13.40 -15.55
C LEU A 183 -13.68 14.83 -15.91
N PRO A 184 -14.67 15.42 -15.21
CA PRO A 184 -14.99 16.83 -15.32
C PRO A 184 -13.74 17.71 -15.08
N ILE A 185 -13.58 18.80 -15.84
CA ILE A 185 -12.40 19.69 -15.78
C ILE A 185 -12.10 20.19 -14.35
N LYS A 186 -13.14 20.39 -13.52
CA LYS A 186 -12.98 20.79 -12.12
C LYS A 186 -12.35 19.71 -11.23
N LEU A 187 -12.48 18.43 -11.59
CA LEU A 187 -11.92 17.29 -10.87
C LEU A 187 -10.59 16.81 -11.47
N GLN A 188 -10.21 17.32 -12.64
CA GLN A 188 -8.90 17.03 -13.25
C GLN A 188 -7.74 17.67 -12.50
N ARG A 189 -7.98 18.69 -11.67
CA ARG A 189 -6.95 19.32 -10.83
C ARG A 189 -7.37 19.26 -9.37
N SER A 190 -6.60 18.55 -8.55
CA SER A 190 -6.79 18.49 -7.10
C SER A 190 -5.61 19.16 -6.39
N THR A 191 -5.93 20.04 -5.45
CA THR A 191 -4.94 20.70 -4.58
C THR A 191 -5.23 20.24 -3.15
N THR A 192 -4.32 19.50 -2.56
CA THR A 192 -4.43 19.00 -1.18
C THR A 192 -3.37 19.68 -0.33
N PHE A 193 -3.79 20.20 0.82
CA PHE A 193 -2.87 20.66 1.85
C PHE A 193 -2.43 19.44 2.65
N ASP A 194 -1.12 19.26 2.75
CA ASP A 194 -0.48 18.15 3.43
C ASP A 194 0.14 18.66 4.73
N PHE A 195 -0.14 17.96 5.82
CA PHE A 195 0.30 18.33 7.16
C PHE A 195 0.66 17.08 7.95
N ASP A 196 1.96 16.87 8.09
CA ASP A 196 2.52 15.74 8.83
C ASP A 196 3.18 16.22 10.13
N MET A 197 2.86 15.54 11.23
CA MET A 197 3.46 15.79 12.54
C MET A 197 4.22 14.55 13.02
N LYS A 198 5.52 14.72 13.22
CA LYS A 198 6.41 13.70 13.80
C LYS A 198 6.93 14.18 15.14
N ILE A 199 6.24 13.78 16.21
CA ILE A 199 6.60 14.15 17.58
C ILE A 199 7.18 12.91 18.24
N GLN A 200 8.42 13.01 18.70
CA GLN A 200 9.08 12.03 19.55
C GLN A 200 9.54 12.77 20.80
N MET A 201 8.78 12.66 21.88
CA MET A 201 8.97 13.47 23.08
C MET A 201 8.93 12.61 24.34
N GLY A 202 10.01 12.69 25.12
CA GLY A 202 10.07 12.21 26.50
C GLY A 202 10.07 13.39 27.46
N VAL A 203 9.18 13.42 28.43
CA VAL A 203 9.14 14.43 29.50
C VAL A 203 9.30 13.70 30.82
N THR A 204 10.28 14.11 31.61
CA THR A 204 10.41 13.68 33.00
C THR A 204 10.41 14.91 33.89
N GLY A 205 9.56 14.92 34.91
CA GLY A 205 9.49 16.03 35.84
C GLY A 205 9.29 15.57 37.27
N ASN A 206 9.90 16.30 38.21
CA ASN A 206 9.66 16.18 39.64
C ASN A 206 9.02 17.48 40.13
N ILE A 207 7.90 17.36 40.83
CA ILE A 207 7.16 18.48 41.43
C ILE A 207 7.26 18.29 42.95
N GLY A 208 8.10 19.11 43.56
CA GLY A 208 8.56 18.90 44.92
C GLY A 208 9.29 17.57 45.08
N ASP A 209 9.07 16.92 46.23
CA ASP A 209 9.68 15.63 46.56
C ASP A 209 8.71 14.46 46.36
N LYS A 210 7.40 14.75 46.30
CA LYS A 210 6.34 13.75 46.33
C LYS A 210 5.71 13.41 44.98
N MET A 211 5.81 14.26 43.96
CA MET A 211 5.15 14.03 42.67
C MET A 211 6.13 13.90 41.52
N LYS A 212 6.00 12.83 40.73
CA LYS A 212 6.78 12.58 39.51
C LYS A 212 5.86 12.45 38.31
N VAL A 213 6.31 13.01 37.19
CA VAL A 213 5.63 13.00 35.90
C VAL A 213 6.57 12.37 34.89
N GLY A 214 6.09 11.35 34.19
CA GLY A 214 6.77 10.72 33.06
C GLY A 214 5.82 10.68 31.88
N ILE A 215 6.15 11.33 30.77
CA ILE A 215 5.36 11.26 29.53
C ILE A 215 6.31 10.82 28.43
N ASN A 216 5.98 9.75 27.73
CA ASN A 216 6.63 9.34 26.50
C ASN A 216 5.58 9.34 25.40
N TYR A 217 5.83 10.09 24.34
CA TYR A 217 4.90 10.28 23.25
C TYR A 217 5.62 10.22 21.90
N ASN A 218 5.21 9.28 21.07
CA ASN A 218 5.69 9.06 19.71
C ASN A 218 4.48 8.98 18.77
N THR A 219 4.37 9.92 17.82
CA THR A 219 3.29 9.91 16.81
C THR A 219 3.49 8.85 15.73
N GLU A 220 4.70 8.31 15.60
CA GLU A 220 5.05 7.24 14.65
C GLU A 220 5.12 5.86 15.33
N ALA A 221 4.64 5.72 16.56
CA ALA A 221 4.59 4.43 17.25
C ALA A 221 3.71 3.43 16.50
N THR A 222 4.21 2.20 16.32
CA THR A 222 3.40 1.11 15.73
C THR A 222 2.45 0.53 16.77
N PHE A 223 2.83 0.56 18.04
CA PHE A 223 2.04 0.02 19.13
C PHE A 223 1.64 1.09 20.16
N ASP A 224 0.38 1.05 20.60
CA ASP A 224 -0.17 1.99 21.58
C ASP A 224 0.55 1.98 22.93
N PHE A 225 1.23 0.89 23.30
CA PHE A 225 1.96 0.78 24.57
C PHE A 225 3.25 1.61 24.61
N GLU A 226 3.74 2.08 23.46
CA GLU A 226 4.91 2.97 23.38
C GLU A 226 4.58 4.37 23.91
N ASN A 227 3.32 4.77 23.80
CA ASN A 227 2.80 6.03 24.32
C ASN A 227 2.38 5.88 25.78
N GLN A 228 3.25 6.34 26.68
CA GLN A 228 3.10 6.15 28.12
C GLN A 228 2.97 7.49 28.83
N THR A 229 2.00 7.59 29.72
CA THR A 229 1.84 8.73 30.62
C THR A 229 1.75 8.19 32.03
N THR A 230 2.69 8.54 32.89
CA THR A 230 2.76 8.12 34.29
C THR A 230 2.81 9.36 35.17
N LEU A 231 1.81 9.49 36.04
CA LEU A 231 1.80 10.47 37.12
C LEU A 231 1.84 9.70 38.43
N SER A 232 2.88 9.88 39.23
CA SER A 232 3.02 9.17 40.50
C SER A 232 3.21 10.15 41.66
N TYR A 233 2.35 10.03 42.67
CA TYR A 233 2.52 10.63 43.98
C TYR A 233 3.05 9.56 44.94
N THR A 234 4.10 9.88 45.71
CA THR A 234 4.67 9.02 46.75
C THR A 234 4.56 9.75 48.09
N GLY A 235 3.88 9.14 49.05
CA GLY A 235 3.80 9.64 50.42
C GLY A 235 5.05 9.28 51.23
N ASP A 236 5.20 9.89 52.39
CA ASP A 236 6.27 9.56 53.33
C ASP A 236 5.98 8.25 54.07
N GLU A 237 6.98 7.68 54.74
CA GLU A 237 6.86 6.36 55.42
C GLU A 237 5.72 6.32 56.46
N ASP A 238 5.46 7.43 57.14
CA ASP A 238 4.43 7.56 58.19
C ASP A 238 3.02 7.89 57.63
N GLU A 239 2.86 8.07 56.32
CA GLU A 239 1.58 8.44 55.69
C GLU A 239 0.72 7.21 55.35
N LEU A 240 -0.60 7.34 55.55
CA LEU A 240 -1.55 6.29 55.17
C LEU A 240 -1.50 5.98 53.66
N ILE A 241 -1.36 7.03 52.85
CA ILE A 241 -1.29 6.95 51.39
C ILE A 241 0.19 6.79 51.01
N GLN A 242 0.55 5.60 50.55
CA GLN A 242 1.93 5.29 50.16
C GLN A 242 2.18 5.69 48.71
N SER A 243 1.26 5.37 47.80
CA SER A 243 1.34 5.83 46.42
C SER A 243 -0.02 6.05 45.76
N ILE A 244 -0.06 7.05 44.87
CA ILE A 244 -1.16 7.25 43.91
C ILE A 244 -0.52 7.37 42.54
N GLU A 245 -0.81 6.42 41.66
CA GLU A 245 -0.35 6.40 40.28
C GLU A 245 -1.54 6.62 39.34
N ALA A 246 -1.37 7.41 38.28
CA ALA A 246 -2.38 7.65 37.27
C ALA A 246 -1.76 7.62 35.85
N GLY A 247 -2.55 7.14 34.90
CA GLY A 247 -2.12 6.88 33.52
C GLY A 247 -1.74 5.40 33.33
N ASN A 248 -0.58 5.12 32.76
CA ASN A 248 -0.06 3.77 32.59
C ASN A 248 0.39 3.22 33.96
N VAL A 249 -0.34 2.22 34.45
CA VAL A 249 -0.09 1.56 35.74
C VAL A 249 0.09 0.07 35.53
N SER A 250 0.84 -0.56 36.43
CA SER A 250 1.03 -2.01 36.46
C SER A 250 0.69 -2.56 37.85
N LEU A 251 0.11 -3.76 37.87
CA LEU A 251 -0.22 -4.49 39.09
C LEU A 251 0.30 -5.92 38.98
N PRO A 252 1.62 -6.14 39.06
CA PRO A 252 2.15 -7.50 39.11
C PRO A 252 1.67 -8.19 40.38
N LEU A 253 1.02 -9.36 40.23
CA LEU A 253 0.60 -10.22 41.32
C LEU A 253 1.54 -11.44 41.38
N THR A 254 1.92 -11.87 42.58
CA THR A 254 2.86 -12.97 42.81
C THR A 254 2.19 -14.36 42.69
N GLY A 255 0.86 -14.42 42.56
CA GLY A 255 0.12 -15.69 42.47
C GLY A 255 0.12 -16.27 41.05
N THR A 256 0.04 -17.59 40.95
CA THR A 256 -0.05 -18.32 39.66
C THR A 256 -1.49 -18.45 39.14
N LEU A 257 -2.49 -18.38 40.02
CA LEU A 257 -3.92 -18.52 39.66
C LEU A 257 -4.55 -17.23 39.11
N ILE A 258 -4.05 -16.07 39.53
CA ILE A 258 -4.51 -14.76 39.09
C ILE A 258 -3.27 -13.97 38.67
N THR A 259 -3.01 -13.93 37.38
CA THR A 259 -1.92 -13.15 36.80
C THR A 259 -2.35 -11.69 36.71
N GLY A 260 -1.62 -10.80 37.37
CA GLY A 260 -1.88 -9.36 37.31
C GLY A 260 -1.53 -8.76 35.93
N SER A 261 -2.37 -7.85 35.44
CA SER A 261 -2.13 -7.19 34.15
C SER A 261 -1.03 -6.12 34.27
N GLN A 262 -0.14 -6.07 33.28
CA GLN A 262 1.06 -5.20 33.30
C GLN A 262 0.88 -3.88 32.54
N SER A 263 -0.10 -3.78 31.63
CA SER A 263 -0.32 -2.60 30.78
C SER A 263 -1.77 -2.11 30.91
N LEU A 264 -2.00 -1.33 31.96
CA LEU A 264 -3.30 -0.78 32.30
C LEU A 264 -3.28 0.75 32.18
N PHE A 265 -4.35 1.36 31.66
CA PHE A 265 -4.52 2.81 31.71
C PHE A 265 -5.60 3.18 32.72
N GLY A 266 -5.24 3.82 33.83
CA GLY A 266 -6.16 4.09 34.92
C GLY A 266 -5.53 4.76 36.13
N VAL A 267 -6.14 4.54 37.29
CA VAL A 267 -5.68 5.05 38.59
C VAL A 267 -5.41 3.88 39.52
N LYS A 268 -4.24 3.88 40.15
CA LYS A 268 -3.80 2.91 41.14
C LYS A 268 -3.49 3.63 42.45
N THR A 269 -3.99 3.09 43.55
CA THR A 269 -3.76 3.63 44.89
C THR A 269 -3.23 2.54 45.81
N ALA A 270 -2.21 2.86 46.59
CA ALA A 270 -1.65 1.99 47.61
C ALA A 270 -1.78 2.64 49.00
N LEU A 271 -2.51 1.98 49.89
CA LEU A 271 -2.77 2.41 51.26
C LEU A 271 -2.13 1.42 52.24
N GLN A 272 -1.53 1.92 53.31
CA GLN A 272 -0.88 1.10 54.34
C GLN A 272 -1.50 1.34 55.71
N PHE A 273 -2.26 0.36 56.20
CA PHE A 273 -2.86 0.35 57.54
C PHE A 273 -2.02 -0.53 58.48
N GLY A 274 -0.95 0.03 59.04
CA GLY A 274 -0.03 -0.73 59.91
C GLY A 274 0.69 -1.83 59.13
N LYS A 275 0.25 -3.09 59.29
CA LYS A 275 0.79 -4.25 58.53
C LYS A 275 -0.06 -4.62 57.30
N LEU A 276 -1.26 -4.06 57.16
CA LEU A 276 -2.16 -4.34 56.05
C LEU A 276 -1.90 -3.38 54.89
N ARG A 277 -1.50 -3.91 53.73
CA ARG A 277 -1.36 -3.14 52.49
C ARG A 277 -2.58 -3.38 51.60
N VAL A 278 -3.29 -2.32 51.26
CA VAL A 278 -4.44 -2.36 50.34
C VAL A 278 -4.03 -1.64 49.06
N THR A 279 -4.03 -2.36 47.95
CA THR A 279 -3.78 -1.78 46.62
C THR A 279 -5.04 -1.89 45.78
N SER A 280 -5.54 -0.76 45.31
CA SER A 280 -6.74 -0.67 44.47
C SER A 280 -6.36 -0.13 43.10
N VAL A 281 -6.89 -0.74 42.04
CA VAL A 281 -6.67 -0.31 40.65
C VAL A 281 -8.00 -0.20 39.94
N PHE A 282 -8.27 0.96 39.34
CA PHE A 282 -9.39 1.19 38.45
C PHE A 282 -8.85 1.61 37.08
N SER A 283 -8.97 0.73 36.09
CA SER A 283 -8.29 0.91 34.82
C SER A 283 -9.00 0.23 33.66
N GLN A 284 -8.75 0.74 32.46
CA GLN A 284 -9.02 0.04 31.22
C GLN A 284 -7.80 -0.78 30.82
N GLN A 285 -7.99 -2.07 30.57
CA GLN A 285 -6.96 -2.94 30.01
C GLN A 285 -6.82 -2.67 28.51
N LYS A 286 -5.59 -2.40 28.07
CA LYS A 286 -5.27 -2.11 26.65
C LYS A 286 -4.48 -3.23 25.96
N SER A 287 -4.33 -4.39 26.60
CA SER A 287 -3.51 -5.50 26.12
C SER A 287 -4.29 -6.80 26.16
N GLU A 288 -4.12 -7.61 25.11
CA GLU A 288 -4.61 -8.99 25.01
C GLU A 288 -3.45 -9.96 25.28
N SER A 289 -3.71 -11.00 26.07
CA SER A 289 -2.73 -12.04 26.37
C SER A 289 -2.85 -13.17 25.34
N SER A 290 -1.80 -13.39 24.55
CA SER A 290 -1.68 -14.59 23.71
C SER A 290 -0.80 -15.62 24.42
N VAL A 291 -1.32 -16.82 24.61
CA VAL A 291 -0.56 -17.96 25.15
C VAL A 291 -0.16 -18.82 23.95
N ILE A 292 1.14 -18.99 23.75
CA ILE A 292 1.70 -19.87 22.73
C ILE A 292 2.25 -21.09 23.46
N GLU A 293 1.73 -22.26 23.14
CA GLU A 293 2.28 -23.53 23.63
C GLU A 293 3.40 -23.97 22.69
N VAL A 294 4.61 -24.12 23.25
CA VAL A 294 5.80 -24.52 22.51
C VAL A 294 6.30 -25.83 23.12
N GLU A 295 6.08 -26.93 22.41
CA GLU A 295 6.59 -28.24 22.80
C GLU A 295 7.81 -28.59 21.94
N GLY A 296 8.91 -29.03 22.56
CA GLY A 296 10.09 -29.53 21.84
C GLY A 296 10.85 -28.52 20.96
N GLY A 297 10.49 -27.23 20.97
CA GLY A 297 11.11 -26.19 20.13
C GLY A 297 10.40 -25.94 18.80
N ALA A 298 9.26 -26.60 18.56
CA ALA A 298 8.36 -26.31 17.45
C ALA A 298 7.07 -25.65 17.97
N GLN A 299 6.49 -24.76 17.18
CA GLN A 299 5.16 -24.21 17.47
C GLN A 299 4.13 -25.26 17.07
N VAL A 300 3.39 -25.77 18.05
CA VAL A 300 2.22 -26.62 17.80
C VAL A 300 1.04 -25.70 17.52
N SER A 301 0.29 -25.99 16.45
CA SER A 301 -0.94 -25.27 16.12
C SER A 301 -2.01 -26.29 15.81
N ASP A 302 -3.13 -26.21 16.52
CA ASP A 302 -4.31 -26.97 16.19
C ASP A 302 -4.90 -26.43 14.89
N PHE A 303 -5.49 -27.33 14.11
CA PHE A 303 -6.26 -26.99 12.92
C PHE A 303 -7.61 -27.73 12.99
N GLU A 304 -8.66 -27.08 12.53
CA GLU A 304 -9.98 -27.66 12.38
C GLU A 304 -10.53 -27.22 11.03
N PHE A 305 -11.05 -28.17 10.26
CA PHE A 305 -11.79 -27.90 9.04
C PHE A 305 -12.97 -28.85 8.96
N ARG A 306 -14.05 -28.41 8.33
CA ARG A 306 -15.25 -29.21 8.11
C ARG A 306 -15.13 -30.01 6.82
N VAL A 307 -15.92 -31.08 6.70
CA VAL A 307 -15.91 -31.96 5.52
C VAL A 307 -16.22 -31.20 4.22
N ASP A 308 -17.01 -30.13 4.30
CA ASP A 308 -17.36 -29.23 3.18
C ASP A 308 -16.32 -28.14 2.88
N GLU A 309 -15.26 -27.99 3.68
CA GLU A 309 -14.20 -26.98 3.53
C GLU A 309 -12.99 -27.49 2.72
N TYR A 310 -13.25 -28.25 1.66
CA TYR A 310 -12.20 -28.68 0.74
C TYR A 310 -11.69 -27.50 -0.13
N GLU A 311 -10.46 -27.61 -0.66
CA GLU A 311 -9.89 -26.62 -1.58
C GLU A 311 -10.58 -26.68 -2.96
N SER A 312 -11.61 -25.85 -3.14
CA SER A 312 -12.38 -25.75 -4.38
C SER A 312 -11.58 -25.07 -5.51
N ASN A 313 -11.92 -25.40 -6.77
CA ASN A 313 -11.34 -24.81 -7.98
C ASN A 313 -9.80 -24.87 -8.08
N ARG A 314 -9.17 -25.84 -7.41
CA ARG A 314 -7.70 -25.94 -7.31
C ARG A 314 -7.11 -27.27 -7.79
N HIS A 315 -7.82 -28.36 -7.54
CA HIS A 315 -7.30 -29.70 -7.82
C HIS A 315 -8.19 -30.39 -8.85
N PHE A 316 -7.60 -30.86 -9.95
CA PHE A 316 -8.34 -31.45 -11.06
C PHE A 316 -7.68 -32.73 -11.56
N PHE A 317 -8.47 -33.78 -11.79
CA PHE A 317 -8.05 -34.95 -12.56
C PHE A 317 -7.88 -34.59 -14.03
N LEU A 318 -6.92 -35.20 -14.72
CA LEU A 318 -6.65 -34.91 -16.13
C LEU A 318 -7.69 -35.51 -17.10
N ALA A 319 -8.46 -36.50 -16.65
CA ALA A 319 -9.54 -37.18 -17.35
C ALA A 319 -10.32 -38.07 -16.37
N HIS A 320 -11.54 -38.49 -16.74
CA HIS A 320 -12.33 -39.38 -15.89
C HIS A 320 -11.65 -40.73 -15.66
N TYR A 321 -10.85 -41.21 -16.61
CA TYR A 321 -10.00 -42.38 -16.44
C TYR A 321 -9.12 -42.30 -15.17
N PHE A 322 -8.53 -41.15 -14.87
CA PHE A 322 -7.69 -41.01 -13.67
C PHE A 322 -8.54 -40.97 -12.40
N LYS A 323 -9.66 -40.26 -12.45
CA LYS A 323 -10.63 -40.19 -11.35
C LYS A 323 -11.18 -41.58 -10.98
N ASP A 324 -11.62 -42.37 -11.97
CA ASP A 324 -12.23 -43.70 -11.74
C ASP A 324 -11.22 -44.76 -11.30
N ASN A 325 -9.93 -44.50 -11.49
CA ASN A 325 -8.83 -45.37 -11.07
C ASN A 325 -8.15 -44.90 -9.78
N TYR A 326 -8.43 -43.69 -9.29
CA TYR A 326 -7.75 -43.06 -8.16
C TYR A 326 -7.87 -43.90 -6.88
N ASP A 327 -9.08 -44.23 -6.45
CA ASP A 327 -9.31 -45.00 -5.23
C ASP A 327 -8.71 -46.40 -5.31
N ARG A 328 -8.80 -47.04 -6.50
CA ARG A 328 -8.23 -48.37 -6.74
C ARG A 328 -6.70 -48.36 -6.66
N ALA A 329 -6.06 -47.30 -7.17
CA ALA A 329 -4.61 -47.15 -7.13
C ALA A 329 -4.08 -46.96 -5.70
N LEU A 330 -4.92 -46.46 -4.77
CA LEU A 330 -4.54 -46.14 -3.40
C LEU A 330 -4.96 -47.19 -2.35
N GLN A 331 -5.56 -48.32 -2.75
CA GLN A 331 -6.03 -49.34 -1.79
C GLN A 331 -4.92 -49.92 -0.88
N ASN A 332 -3.69 -50.02 -1.40
CA ASN A 332 -2.56 -50.67 -0.71
C ASN A 332 -1.41 -49.69 -0.44
N LEU A 333 -1.71 -48.57 0.24
CA LEU A 333 -0.68 -47.63 0.69
C LEU A 333 0.41 -48.35 1.51
N PRO A 334 1.70 -47.98 1.37
CA PRO A 334 2.22 -46.82 0.63
C PRO A 334 2.48 -47.07 -0.87
N VAL A 335 2.18 -48.27 -1.40
CA VAL A 335 2.45 -48.61 -2.80
C VAL A 335 1.28 -48.19 -3.68
N ILE A 336 1.52 -47.23 -4.57
CA ILE A 336 0.51 -46.78 -5.54
C ILE A 336 0.42 -47.81 -6.68
N ASN A 337 -0.71 -48.50 -6.78
CA ASN A 337 -0.95 -49.58 -7.74
C ASN A 337 -1.40 -49.04 -9.11
N THR A 338 -0.48 -48.35 -9.81
CA THR A 338 -0.71 -47.81 -11.16
C THR A 338 0.53 -47.96 -12.03
N GLY A 339 0.31 -48.29 -13.31
CA GLY A 339 1.36 -48.30 -14.34
C GLY A 339 1.47 -47.00 -15.11
N VAL A 340 0.70 -45.98 -14.73
CA VAL A 340 0.70 -44.64 -15.35
C VAL A 340 1.94 -43.87 -14.93
N ASN A 341 2.59 -43.24 -15.90
CA ASN A 341 3.58 -42.19 -15.66
C ASN A 341 3.42 -41.06 -16.68
N ILE A 342 2.99 -39.89 -16.21
CA ILE A 342 2.85 -38.68 -17.01
C ILE A 342 4.23 -38.11 -17.31
N THR A 343 4.52 -37.93 -18.58
CA THR A 343 5.83 -37.47 -19.08
C THR A 343 5.83 -35.98 -19.35
N ARG A 344 4.70 -35.44 -19.83
CA ARG A 344 4.57 -34.03 -20.20
C ARG A 344 3.15 -33.53 -19.99
N VAL A 345 3.02 -32.27 -19.55
CA VAL A 345 1.75 -31.57 -19.42
C VAL A 345 1.93 -30.11 -19.84
N GLU A 346 0.96 -29.57 -20.58
CA GLU A 346 0.78 -28.14 -20.82
C GLU A 346 -0.59 -27.74 -20.29
N VAL A 347 -0.63 -26.66 -19.51
CA VAL A 347 -1.82 -26.25 -18.76
C VAL A 347 -2.16 -24.84 -19.18
N TRP A 348 -3.37 -24.66 -19.71
CA TRP A 348 -3.82 -23.42 -20.29
C TRP A 348 -5.00 -22.85 -19.52
N VAL A 349 -4.93 -21.57 -19.20
CA VAL A 349 -5.97 -20.84 -18.46
C VAL A 349 -6.41 -19.57 -19.17
N THR A 350 -7.60 -19.10 -18.83
CA THR A 350 -8.09 -17.79 -19.29
C THR A 350 -7.18 -16.66 -18.82
N ASN A 351 -6.80 -15.78 -19.75
CA ASN A 351 -5.88 -14.68 -19.47
C ASN A 351 -6.63 -13.41 -19.05
N LYS A 352 -6.68 -13.13 -17.75
CA LYS A 352 -7.26 -11.88 -17.20
C LYS A 352 -6.27 -10.74 -17.03
N SER A 353 -4.98 -11.05 -16.91
CA SER A 353 -3.93 -10.07 -16.61
C SER A 353 -3.42 -9.30 -17.83
N GLY A 354 -3.90 -9.61 -19.04
CA GLY A 354 -3.42 -9.00 -20.28
C GLY A 354 -1.96 -9.32 -20.58
N ASN A 355 -1.43 -10.44 -20.05
CA ASN A 355 -0.07 -10.90 -20.34
C ASN A 355 -0.13 -11.86 -21.53
N PHE A 356 0.38 -11.44 -22.68
CA PHE A 356 0.30 -12.20 -23.93
C PHE A 356 1.54 -13.04 -24.23
N ASP A 357 2.51 -13.11 -23.31
CA ASP A 357 3.71 -13.93 -23.48
C ASP A 357 3.32 -15.42 -23.60
N ASP A 358 3.77 -16.06 -24.68
CA ASP A 358 3.45 -17.44 -25.05
C ASP A 358 1.93 -17.78 -25.11
N SER A 359 1.10 -16.77 -25.35
CA SER A 359 -0.35 -16.95 -25.45
C SER A 359 -0.79 -17.64 -26.76
N ARG A 360 -1.85 -18.45 -26.66
CA ARG A 360 -2.42 -19.19 -27.81
C ARG A 360 -3.94 -19.15 -27.78
N ASN A 361 -4.53 -19.20 -28.97
CA ASN A 361 -5.94 -19.52 -29.11
C ASN A 361 -6.14 -21.00 -28.82
N ILE A 362 -7.10 -21.31 -27.95
CA ILE A 362 -7.42 -22.69 -27.59
C ILE A 362 -8.92 -22.94 -27.67
N ILE A 363 -9.28 -24.20 -27.92
CA ILE A 363 -10.60 -24.75 -27.71
C ILE A 363 -10.47 -25.98 -26.81
N GLY A 364 -11.05 -25.89 -25.62
CA GLY A 364 -11.14 -26.99 -24.69
C GLY A 364 -12.43 -27.76 -24.94
N PHE A 365 -12.35 -29.08 -25.05
CA PHE A 365 -13.51 -29.96 -25.15
C PHE A 365 -13.64 -30.85 -23.91
N MET A 366 -14.86 -31.02 -23.41
CA MET A 366 -15.14 -31.88 -22.27
C MET A 366 -14.93 -33.35 -22.62
N ASP A 367 -15.42 -33.82 -23.76
CA ASP A 367 -15.40 -35.25 -24.10
C ASP A 367 -14.12 -35.71 -24.82
N LEU A 368 -13.10 -34.85 -24.95
CA LEU A 368 -11.87 -35.25 -25.65
C LEU A 368 -11.19 -36.43 -24.96
N ALA A 369 -10.88 -37.48 -25.72
CA ALA A 369 -10.20 -38.68 -25.22
C ALA A 369 -10.90 -39.34 -24.01
N GLU A 370 -12.24 -39.24 -23.91
CA GLU A 370 -13.06 -39.96 -22.94
C GLU A 370 -13.60 -41.27 -23.52
N ASN A 371 -13.82 -42.26 -22.65
CA ASN A 371 -14.40 -43.55 -23.02
C ASN A 371 -15.94 -43.48 -23.10
N GLN A 372 -16.59 -44.52 -23.65
CA GLN A 372 -18.04 -44.51 -23.85
C GLN A 372 -18.87 -44.29 -22.57
N ALA A 373 -18.35 -44.66 -21.38
CA ALA A 373 -19.06 -44.46 -20.12
C ALA A 373 -19.01 -43.01 -19.61
N ASN A 374 -18.07 -42.21 -20.12
CA ASN A 374 -17.80 -40.84 -19.67
C ASN A 374 -18.04 -39.79 -20.77
N ILE A 375 -18.56 -40.19 -21.94
CA ILE A 375 -18.97 -39.25 -23.01
C ILE A 375 -20.32 -38.64 -22.64
N TYR A 376 -20.40 -37.32 -22.65
CA TYR A 376 -21.64 -36.58 -22.38
C TYR A 376 -22.47 -36.34 -23.65
N ALA A 377 -21.82 -35.97 -24.76
CA ALA A 377 -22.45 -35.67 -26.04
C ALA A 377 -22.67 -36.95 -26.88
N GLU A 378 -23.44 -37.90 -26.35
CA GLU A 378 -23.66 -39.23 -26.96
C GLU A 378 -24.30 -39.20 -28.36
N GLY A 379 -24.93 -38.09 -28.77
CA GLY A 379 -25.52 -37.94 -30.11
C GLY A 379 -24.48 -37.76 -31.23
N LEU A 380 -23.31 -37.20 -30.89
CA LEU A 380 -22.25 -36.85 -31.84
C LEU A 380 -20.97 -37.66 -31.61
N ILE A 381 -20.64 -37.89 -30.35
CA ILE A 381 -19.36 -38.44 -29.92
C ILE A 381 -19.52 -39.91 -29.54
N HIS A 382 -18.67 -40.75 -30.11
CA HIS A 382 -18.68 -42.18 -29.90
C HIS A 382 -17.26 -42.70 -29.72
N GLN A 383 -17.11 -43.68 -28.83
CA GLN A 383 -15.84 -44.39 -28.70
C GLN A 383 -15.56 -45.22 -29.96
N ASN A 384 -14.31 -45.18 -30.42
CA ASN A 384 -13.91 -45.99 -31.56
C ASN A 384 -13.91 -47.49 -31.18
N PRO A 385 -14.53 -48.40 -31.98
CA PRO A 385 -14.79 -49.80 -31.58
C PRO A 385 -13.55 -50.66 -31.28
N SER A 386 -12.35 -50.22 -31.68
CA SER A 386 -11.08 -50.94 -31.50
C SER A 386 -10.14 -50.27 -30.49
N SER A 387 -10.61 -49.24 -29.78
CA SER A 387 -9.78 -48.44 -28.88
C SER A 387 -9.66 -49.04 -27.48
N VAL A 388 -8.47 -48.93 -26.89
CA VAL A 388 -8.19 -49.35 -25.49
C VAL A 388 -8.92 -48.41 -24.52
N ILE A 389 -9.21 -48.84 -23.28
CA ILE A 389 -9.88 -47.99 -22.25
C ILE A 389 -9.05 -46.74 -21.86
N ASN A 390 -7.75 -46.72 -22.15
CA ASN A 390 -6.85 -45.63 -21.77
C ASN A 390 -7.14 -44.36 -22.60
N PRO A 391 -7.06 -43.15 -22.01
CA PRO A 391 -7.34 -41.89 -22.72
C PRO A 391 -6.25 -41.55 -23.75
N TYR A 392 -6.63 -41.34 -25.01
CA TYR A 392 -5.80 -40.77 -26.07
C TYR A 392 -6.68 -40.12 -27.14
N ASN A 393 -6.10 -39.29 -28.00
CA ASN A 393 -6.84 -38.51 -29.01
C ASN A 393 -7.79 -39.37 -29.87
N ASP A 394 -7.38 -40.57 -30.28
CA ASP A 394 -8.22 -41.46 -31.11
C ASP A 394 -9.04 -42.48 -30.29
N LEU A 395 -9.18 -42.28 -28.98
CA LEU A 395 -10.08 -43.10 -28.16
C LEU A 395 -11.53 -42.95 -28.64
N ASN A 396 -11.94 -41.73 -28.96
CA ASN A 396 -13.23 -41.40 -29.56
C ASN A 396 -13.04 -40.64 -30.87
N ASN A 397 -14.16 -40.44 -31.58
CA ASN A 397 -14.17 -39.74 -32.86
C ASN A 397 -14.02 -38.21 -32.76
N LEU A 398 -14.01 -37.61 -31.56
CA LEU A 398 -14.05 -36.15 -31.40
C LEU A 398 -12.83 -35.47 -32.06
N TYR A 399 -11.62 -35.96 -31.79
CA TYR A 399 -10.40 -35.35 -32.32
C TYR A 399 -10.39 -35.36 -33.85
N ASP A 400 -10.71 -36.51 -34.45
CA ASP A 400 -10.77 -36.68 -35.91
C ASP A 400 -11.88 -35.82 -36.55
N LEU A 401 -13.06 -35.79 -35.95
CA LEU A 401 -14.19 -34.99 -36.43
C LEU A 401 -13.86 -33.49 -36.47
N MET A 402 -13.22 -33.00 -35.40
CA MET A 402 -12.77 -31.62 -35.26
C MET A 402 -11.60 -31.27 -36.18
N ASN A 403 -10.80 -32.27 -36.57
CA ASN A 403 -9.66 -32.10 -37.47
C ASN A 403 -9.97 -32.42 -38.95
N THR A 404 -11.19 -32.85 -39.29
CA THR A 404 -11.60 -33.18 -40.68
C THR A 404 -12.85 -32.44 -41.11
N SER A 405 -13.97 -32.64 -40.40
CA SER A 405 -15.29 -32.16 -40.79
C SER A 405 -15.53 -30.72 -40.33
N TYR A 406 -14.99 -30.34 -39.17
CA TYR A 406 -15.16 -29.02 -38.56
C TYR A 406 -13.85 -28.20 -38.53
N LEU A 407 -13.05 -28.25 -39.59
CA LEU A 407 -11.76 -27.55 -39.71
C LEU A 407 -11.82 -26.03 -39.42
N GLY A 408 -12.99 -25.41 -39.55
CA GLY A 408 -13.22 -24.01 -39.21
C GLY A 408 -12.87 -23.66 -37.75
N ILE A 409 -12.80 -24.62 -36.83
CA ILE A 409 -12.40 -24.36 -35.43
C ILE A 409 -10.94 -23.90 -35.29
N ARG A 410 -10.10 -24.13 -36.31
CA ARG A 410 -8.70 -23.68 -36.33
C ARG A 410 -8.58 -22.15 -36.37
N ASP A 411 -9.63 -21.44 -36.78
CA ASP A 411 -9.74 -19.98 -36.62
C ASP A 411 -10.73 -19.69 -35.49
N ILE A 412 -10.25 -19.03 -34.43
CA ILE A 412 -11.05 -18.71 -33.24
C ILE A 412 -12.31 -17.89 -33.55
N ASN A 413 -12.29 -17.09 -34.62
CA ASN A 413 -13.43 -16.29 -35.06
C ASN A 413 -14.51 -17.13 -35.72
N GLN A 414 -14.14 -18.28 -36.31
CA GLN A 414 -15.05 -19.18 -37.02
C GLN A 414 -15.56 -20.33 -36.15
N ILE A 415 -15.03 -20.54 -34.94
CA ILE A 415 -15.48 -21.61 -34.03
C ILE A 415 -17.00 -21.56 -33.81
N THR A 416 -17.54 -20.36 -33.52
CA THR A 416 -18.96 -20.21 -33.19
C THR A 416 -19.85 -20.53 -34.39
N SER A 417 -19.51 -20.07 -35.59
CA SER A 417 -20.29 -20.37 -36.81
C SER A 417 -20.15 -21.83 -37.24
N THR A 418 -18.96 -22.42 -37.05
CA THR A 418 -18.66 -23.81 -37.44
C THR A 418 -19.40 -24.83 -36.58
N LEU A 419 -19.48 -24.58 -35.26
CA LEU A 419 -20.09 -25.51 -34.30
C LEU A 419 -21.56 -25.20 -34.00
N ALA A 420 -22.08 -24.02 -34.33
CA ALA A 420 -23.49 -23.67 -34.10
C ALA A 420 -24.51 -24.70 -34.63
N PRO A 421 -24.33 -25.32 -35.83
CA PRO A 421 -25.27 -26.34 -36.31
C PRO A 421 -25.34 -27.59 -35.43
N LEU A 422 -24.27 -27.92 -34.71
CA LEU A 422 -24.21 -29.08 -33.81
C LEU A 422 -25.02 -28.88 -32.52
N ALA A 423 -25.19 -27.62 -32.10
CA ALA A 423 -26.03 -27.31 -30.94
C ALA A 423 -27.50 -27.64 -31.19
N GLU A 424 -27.99 -27.47 -32.43
CA GLU A 424 -29.38 -27.75 -32.80
C GLU A 424 -29.63 -29.22 -33.15
N SER A 425 -28.63 -29.90 -33.72
CA SER A 425 -28.76 -31.28 -34.20
C SER A 425 -28.44 -32.33 -33.15
N ASP A 426 -27.35 -32.14 -32.39
CA ASP A 426 -26.79 -33.14 -31.48
C ASP A 426 -26.65 -32.64 -30.04
N ASN A 427 -27.23 -31.47 -29.73
CA ASN A 427 -27.16 -30.82 -28.42
C ASN A 427 -25.71 -30.58 -27.94
N PHE A 428 -24.81 -30.25 -28.87
CA PHE A 428 -23.43 -29.91 -28.57
C PHE A 428 -23.28 -28.39 -28.36
N VAL A 429 -23.30 -27.95 -27.10
CA VAL A 429 -23.52 -26.57 -26.70
C VAL A 429 -22.21 -25.91 -26.21
N PRO A 430 -21.95 -24.63 -26.55
CA PRO A 430 -20.82 -23.90 -25.98
C PRO A 430 -20.95 -23.78 -24.45
N ILE A 431 -19.84 -23.52 -23.76
CA ILE A 431 -19.72 -23.39 -22.29
C ILE A 431 -19.79 -24.75 -21.55
N ILE A 432 -20.62 -25.68 -22.01
CA ILE A 432 -20.76 -27.03 -21.43
C ILE A 432 -19.84 -28.02 -22.14
N ASP A 433 -20.06 -28.29 -23.43
CA ASP A 433 -19.32 -29.30 -24.18
C ASP A 433 -17.96 -28.80 -24.64
N TYR A 434 -17.88 -27.51 -24.96
CA TYR A 434 -16.65 -26.86 -25.38
C TYR A 434 -16.57 -25.41 -24.91
N ALA A 435 -15.34 -24.94 -24.68
CA ALA A 435 -15.07 -23.54 -24.39
C ALA A 435 -13.92 -23.05 -25.27
N LYS A 436 -14.13 -21.90 -25.92
CA LYS A 436 -13.07 -21.21 -26.66
C LYS A 436 -12.45 -20.13 -25.79
N VAL A 437 -11.13 -20.00 -25.83
CA VAL A 437 -10.40 -18.96 -25.11
C VAL A 437 -9.42 -18.31 -26.08
N GLU A 438 -9.57 -17.01 -26.23
CA GLU A 438 -8.65 -16.19 -27.03
C GLU A 438 -7.45 -15.79 -26.16
N ASN A 439 -6.24 -15.92 -26.73
CA ASN A 439 -4.99 -15.62 -26.04
C ASN A 439 -4.90 -16.26 -24.63
N ALA A 440 -5.25 -17.54 -24.53
CA ALA A 440 -5.07 -18.30 -23.31
C ALA A 440 -3.61 -18.31 -22.89
N ARG A 441 -3.39 -18.24 -21.58
CA ARG A 441 -2.06 -18.21 -20.97
C ARG A 441 -1.62 -19.63 -20.64
N LEU A 442 -0.40 -19.97 -21.04
CA LEU A 442 0.28 -21.19 -20.59
C LEU A 442 0.78 -20.98 -19.15
N LEU A 443 0.39 -21.86 -18.23
CA LEU A 443 0.95 -21.87 -16.88
C LEU A 443 2.38 -22.42 -16.89
N THR A 444 3.24 -21.76 -16.13
CA THR A 444 4.60 -22.21 -15.91
C THR A 444 4.64 -23.38 -14.92
N SER A 445 5.70 -24.18 -14.94
CA SER A 445 5.88 -25.31 -14.01
C SER A 445 5.98 -24.89 -12.53
N SER A 446 6.18 -23.60 -12.25
CA SER A 446 6.12 -23.04 -10.89
C SER A 446 4.72 -22.66 -10.43
N GLU A 447 3.72 -22.66 -11.31
CA GLU A 447 2.34 -22.24 -11.01
C GLU A 447 1.39 -23.42 -10.75
N TYR A 448 1.86 -24.64 -11.01
CA TYR A 448 1.11 -25.86 -10.76
C TYR A 448 2.03 -27.02 -10.38
N GLU A 449 1.48 -27.97 -9.65
CA GLU A 449 2.09 -29.26 -9.34
C GLU A 449 1.28 -30.37 -10.00
N ILE A 450 1.97 -31.44 -10.43
CA ILE A 450 1.35 -32.59 -11.07
C ILE A 450 1.75 -33.88 -10.37
N ASN A 451 0.76 -34.73 -10.12
CA ASN A 451 1.01 -36.10 -9.67
C ASN A 451 1.11 -37.03 -10.87
N ASN A 452 2.35 -37.35 -11.26
CA ASN A 452 2.63 -38.12 -12.47
C ASN A 452 2.05 -39.55 -12.47
N LYS A 453 1.72 -40.10 -11.30
CA LYS A 453 1.20 -41.47 -11.16
C LYS A 453 -0.32 -41.52 -11.12
N LEU A 454 -0.93 -40.58 -10.39
CA LEU A 454 -2.38 -40.56 -10.16
C LEU A 454 -3.13 -39.68 -11.17
N GLY A 455 -2.43 -38.82 -11.92
CA GLY A 455 -3.02 -38.05 -13.00
C GLY A 455 -4.00 -36.97 -12.56
N TYR A 456 -3.55 -36.15 -11.61
CA TYR A 456 -4.20 -34.91 -11.24
C TYR A 456 -3.19 -33.75 -11.19
N ILE A 457 -3.71 -32.55 -11.38
CA ILE A 457 -3.00 -31.28 -11.31
C ILE A 457 -3.53 -30.47 -10.12
N SER A 458 -2.62 -29.78 -9.44
CA SER A 458 -2.89 -28.84 -8.36
C SER A 458 -2.32 -27.49 -8.75
N ILE A 459 -3.18 -26.51 -9.01
CA ILE A 459 -2.74 -25.14 -9.33
C ILE A 459 -2.54 -24.34 -8.06
N ILE A 460 -1.55 -23.45 -8.04
CA ILE A 460 -1.24 -22.70 -6.81
C ILE A 460 -2.33 -21.67 -6.51
N ALA A 461 -2.80 -20.95 -7.52
CA ALA A 461 -3.91 -20.01 -7.38
C ALA A 461 -5.22 -20.70 -7.77
N PRO A 462 -6.27 -20.66 -6.94
CA PRO A 462 -7.58 -21.19 -7.33
C PRO A 462 -8.15 -20.39 -8.50
N LEU A 463 -8.84 -21.08 -9.40
CA LEU A 463 -9.48 -20.43 -10.55
C LEU A 463 -10.79 -19.77 -10.15
N ASN A 464 -11.09 -18.66 -10.81
CA ASN A 464 -12.41 -18.04 -10.72
C ASN A 464 -13.47 -18.89 -11.44
N ASP A 465 -14.74 -18.74 -11.08
CA ASP A 465 -15.83 -19.55 -11.63
C ASP A 465 -15.99 -19.40 -13.16
N ASP A 466 -15.70 -18.21 -13.70
CA ASP A 466 -15.77 -17.89 -15.13
C ASP A 466 -14.53 -18.31 -15.93
N GLU A 467 -13.48 -18.81 -15.27
CA GLU A 467 -12.23 -19.22 -15.93
C GLU A 467 -12.29 -20.63 -16.48
N VAL A 468 -11.65 -20.82 -17.63
CA VAL A 468 -11.50 -22.12 -18.30
C VAL A 468 -10.13 -22.69 -17.98
N LEU A 469 -10.10 -23.97 -17.62
CA LEU A 469 -8.87 -24.77 -17.48
C LEU A 469 -8.87 -25.86 -18.55
N ALA A 470 -7.86 -25.85 -19.40
CA ALA A 470 -7.66 -26.89 -20.40
C ALA A 470 -6.22 -27.40 -20.39
N VAL A 471 -6.04 -28.67 -20.74
CA VAL A 471 -4.74 -29.34 -20.70
C VAL A 471 -4.46 -30.10 -21.98
N ALA A 472 -3.19 -30.19 -22.33
CA ALA A 472 -2.63 -31.22 -23.19
C ALA A 472 -1.62 -32.02 -22.38
N TYR A 473 -1.65 -33.34 -22.48
CA TYR A 473 -0.73 -34.19 -21.72
C TYR A 473 -0.34 -35.46 -22.47
N GLU A 474 0.82 -35.97 -22.09
CA GLU A 474 1.39 -37.19 -22.59
C GLU A 474 1.76 -38.07 -21.40
N TYR A 475 1.45 -39.35 -21.49
CA TYR A 475 1.75 -40.30 -20.44
C TYR A 475 2.08 -41.67 -21.02
N THR A 476 2.68 -42.49 -20.18
CA THR A 476 3.10 -43.85 -20.53
C THR A 476 2.39 -44.87 -19.67
N ILE A 477 1.94 -45.97 -20.29
CA ILE A 477 1.46 -47.17 -19.60
C ILE A 477 2.13 -48.38 -20.25
N SER A 478 2.84 -49.19 -19.45
CA SER A 478 3.47 -50.43 -19.92
C SER A 478 4.35 -50.25 -21.18
N GLY A 479 5.05 -49.11 -21.28
CA GLY A 479 5.95 -48.78 -22.39
C GLY A 479 5.28 -48.20 -23.65
N ARG A 480 3.94 -48.01 -23.66
CA ARG A 480 3.23 -47.30 -24.74
C ARG A 480 2.96 -45.86 -24.34
N VAL A 481 3.19 -44.93 -25.27
CA VAL A 481 2.93 -43.50 -25.12
C VAL A 481 1.51 -43.20 -25.59
N TYR A 482 0.78 -42.41 -24.81
CA TYR A 482 -0.56 -41.92 -25.10
C TYR A 482 -0.56 -40.40 -24.99
N THR A 483 -1.21 -39.73 -25.95
CA THR A 483 -1.28 -38.27 -26.02
C THR A 483 -2.73 -37.83 -26.06
N VAL A 484 -3.05 -36.81 -25.27
CA VAL A 484 -4.38 -36.18 -25.17
C VAL A 484 -4.23 -34.67 -25.39
N GLY A 485 -5.01 -34.12 -26.32
CA GLY A 485 -4.89 -32.75 -26.78
C GLY A 485 -3.71 -32.52 -27.71
N GLU A 486 -3.44 -31.23 -27.98
CA GLU A 486 -2.36 -30.77 -28.84
C GLU A 486 -1.40 -29.86 -28.06
N PHE A 487 -0.12 -30.20 -28.06
CA PHE A 487 0.89 -29.30 -27.48
C PHE A 487 1.17 -28.12 -28.40
N SER A 488 1.59 -27.01 -27.80
CA SER A 488 2.02 -25.79 -28.50
C SER A 488 3.05 -26.02 -29.61
N ASN A 489 3.89 -27.05 -29.47
CA ASN A 489 4.96 -27.41 -30.40
C ASN A 489 4.63 -28.59 -31.35
N SER A 490 3.40 -29.10 -31.36
CA SER A 490 3.00 -30.29 -32.14
C SER A 490 2.57 -30.01 -33.58
N GLY A 491 3.06 -28.91 -34.20
CA GLY A 491 2.84 -28.61 -35.63
C GLY A 491 1.67 -27.68 -35.96
N VAL A 492 0.81 -27.33 -34.98
CA VAL A 492 -0.22 -26.31 -35.14
C VAL A 492 0.35 -24.94 -34.75
N ASN A 493 0.66 -24.11 -35.74
CA ASN A 493 1.29 -22.80 -35.55
C ASN A 493 0.26 -21.69 -35.27
N ALA A 494 0.62 -20.71 -34.44
CA ALA A 494 -0.19 -19.51 -34.24
C ALA A 494 -0.43 -18.78 -35.59
N PRO A 495 -1.62 -18.21 -35.84
CA PRO A 495 -2.72 -17.98 -34.90
C PRO A 495 -3.73 -19.14 -34.76
N ALA A 496 -3.44 -20.32 -35.31
CA ALA A 496 -4.37 -21.43 -35.31
C ALA A 496 -4.68 -21.95 -33.89
N THR A 497 -5.96 -22.24 -33.66
CA THR A 497 -6.50 -22.74 -32.38
C THR A 497 -6.01 -24.16 -32.09
N LEU A 498 -5.52 -24.38 -30.86
CA LEU A 498 -5.17 -25.70 -30.33
C LEU A 498 -6.40 -26.44 -29.78
N ILE A 499 -6.48 -27.74 -30.02
CA ILE A 499 -7.51 -28.62 -29.46
C ILE A 499 -7.00 -29.21 -28.14
N LEU A 500 -7.70 -28.94 -27.04
CA LEU A 500 -7.29 -29.35 -25.69
C LEU A 500 -8.40 -30.10 -24.95
N LYS A 501 -8.03 -30.85 -23.91
CA LYS A 501 -8.98 -31.44 -22.96
C LYS A 501 -9.38 -30.38 -21.95
N MET A 502 -10.68 -30.11 -21.83
CA MET A 502 -11.20 -29.20 -20.80
C MET A 502 -11.36 -29.94 -19.47
N LEU A 503 -10.79 -29.38 -18.41
CA LEU A 503 -10.94 -29.87 -17.04
C LEU A 503 -11.99 -29.06 -16.27
N LYS A 504 -12.02 -27.74 -16.50
CA LYS A 504 -13.03 -26.81 -15.96
C LYS A 504 -13.51 -25.88 -17.07
N GLY A 505 -14.82 -25.84 -17.28
CA GLY A 505 -15.48 -24.85 -18.13
C GLY A 505 -16.04 -23.67 -17.32
N PRO A 506 -16.64 -22.67 -17.97
CA PRO A 506 -17.30 -21.56 -17.29
C PRO A 506 -18.61 -21.97 -16.59
N ALA A 507 -19.21 -23.10 -16.98
CA ALA A 507 -20.34 -23.70 -16.28
C ALA A 507 -19.85 -24.85 -15.38
N LEU A 508 -19.79 -24.58 -14.07
CA LEU A 508 -19.41 -25.57 -13.06
C LEU A 508 -20.67 -26.06 -12.32
N LEU A 509 -21.45 -26.93 -12.98
CA LEU A 509 -22.71 -27.46 -12.45
C LEU A 509 -22.54 -28.93 -12.05
N PRO A 510 -23.11 -29.40 -10.91
CA PRO A 510 -23.02 -30.80 -10.48
C PRO A 510 -23.56 -31.85 -11.45
N GLN A 511 -24.36 -31.44 -12.44
CA GLN A 511 -24.92 -32.32 -13.47
C GLN A 511 -23.96 -32.53 -14.67
N ILE A 512 -22.92 -31.70 -14.78
CA ILE A 512 -21.96 -31.73 -15.89
C ILE A 512 -20.75 -32.57 -15.46
N PRO A 513 -20.24 -33.51 -16.28
CA PRO A 513 -19.10 -34.37 -15.92
C PRO A 513 -17.83 -33.63 -15.51
N SER A 514 -17.59 -32.42 -16.03
CA SER A 514 -16.45 -31.58 -15.60
C SER A 514 -16.45 -31.29 -14.09
N TRP A 515 -17.61 -31.30 -13.43
CA TRP A 515 -17.71 -31.20 -11.97
C TRP A 515 -17.00 -32.36 -11.24
N ASP A 516 -17.04 -33.56 -11.80
CA ASP A 516 -16.42 -34.76 -11.22
C ASP A 516 -14.91 -34.81 -11.43
N LEU A 517 -14.39 -34.05 -12.40
CA LEU A 517 -12.94 -33.88 -12.58
C LEU A 517 -12.33 -33.02 -11.46
N MET A 518 -13.10 -32.15 -10.81
CA MET A 518 -12.64 -31.41 -9.64
C MET A 518 -12.55 -32.31 -8.41
N MET A 519 -11.37 -32.39 -7.80
CA MET A 519 -11.13 -33.12 -6.56
C MET A 519 -11.76 -32.38 -5.38
N LYS A 520 -12.40 -33.13 -4.48
CA LYS A 520 -13.14 -32.61 -3.32
C LYS A 520 -12.65 -33.24 -2.00
N ASN A 521 -11.43 -33.74 -2.02
CA ASN A 521 -10.80 -34.52 -0.95
C ASN A 521 -9.42 -33.95 -0.55
N VAL A 522 -9.15 -32.69 -0.87
CA VAL A 522 -7.91 -31.99 -0.52
C VAL A 522 -8.26 -30.82 0.38
N TYR A 523 -7.59 -30.72 1.53
CA TYR A 523 -7.87 -29.73 2.57
C TYR A 523 -6.61 -28.93 2.89
N SER A 524 -6.79 -27.63 3.08
CA SER A 524 -5.70 -26.73 3.48
C SER A 524 -5.57 -26.70 5.00
N ILE A 525 -4.37 -26.98 5.50
CA ILE A 525 -4.04 -26.88 6.94
C ILE A 525 -3.31 -25.58 7.28
N GLY A 526 -3.22 -24.64 6.33
CA GLY A 526 -2.65 -23.30 6.56
C GLY A 526 -1.14 -23.26 6.85
N SER A 527 -0.45 -24.40 6.80
CA SER A 527 0.98 -24.53 7.09
C SER A 527 1.73 -25.20 5.93
N TYR A 528 2.92 -24.68 5.61
CA TYR A 528 3.73 -25.13 4.47
C TYR A 528 4.86 -26.09 4.85
N ARG A 529 5.15 -26.27 6.15
CA ARG A 529 6.29 -27.06 6.64
C ARG A 529 5.91 -27.91 7.84
N ILE A 530 5.04 -28.88 7.60
CA ILE A 530 4.64 -29.85 8.61
C ILE A 530 5.72 -30.92 8.75
N ASN A 531 6.11 -31.21 9.98
CA ASN A 531 6.93 -32.39 10.28
C ASN A 531 6.02 -33.62 10.31
N ASN A 532 6.37 -34.67 9.57
CA ASN A 532 5.55 -35.88 9.46
C ASN A 532 5.45 -36.65 10.79
N GLU A 533 6.46 -36.52 11.66
CA GLU A 533 6.49 -37.23 12.96
C GLU A 533 5.52 -36.61 13.99
N ASP A 534 5.27 -35.31 13.88
CA ASP A 534 4.46 -34.54 14.85
C ASP A 534 3.07 -34.18 14.29
N PHE A 535 2.72 -34.69 13.10
CA PHE A 535 1.41 -34.47 12.49
C PHE A 535 0.40 -35.51 13.01
N ILE A 536 -0.65 -35.02 13.67
CA ILE A 536 -1.75 -35.85 14.14
C ILE A 536 -3.03 -35.33 13.48
N LEU A 537 -3.74 -36.23 12.81
CA LEU A 537 -5.06 -35.97 12.23
C LEU A 537 -6.08 -36.88 12.92
N ASP A 538 -7.15 -36.29 13.42
CA ASP A 538 -8.35 -36.97 13.93
C ASP A 538 -9.54 -36.57 13.05
N ILE A 539 -10.40 -37.53 12.67
CA ILE A 539 -11.47 -37.36 11.67
C ILE A 539 -12.84 -37.59 12.28
#